data_AF-A0A1I4RUU1-F1
#
_entry.id   AF-A0A1I4RUU1-F1
#
_cell.length_a   1.000
_cell.length_b   1.000
_cell.length_c   1.000
_cell.angle_alpha   90.00
_cell.angle_beta   90.00
_cell.angle_gamma   90.00
#
_symmetry.space_group_name_H-M   'P 1'
#
loop_
_entity.id
_entity.type
_entity.pdbx_description
1 polymer ?
#
loop_
_entity_poly.entity_id
_entity_poly.type
_entity_poly.pdbx_seq_one_letter_code
_entity_poly.pdbx_strand_id
1 'polypeptide(L)'
;MRKIAIGFIVFLLCISIASASQADKNTDDGFVLIDAKDLGYKVVPVKSDDGGISIMSITDTITQGETNWHGKYVGSYTESLKVDLNWGDTSDSLKLYIYDPSDNCIGYFYDSADGSINGRITLYINNNNGIEQGTWRCRVYGYSVSGTEDYSI
;
A
#
# COMPACT_ATOMS: atom_id res chain seq x y z
N MET A 1 -38.48 -44.94 -47.51
CA MET A 1 -37.17 -45.19 -46.87
C MET A 1 -36.81 -43.97 -46.03
N ARG A 2 -36.69 -44.16 -44.72
CA ARG A 2 -36.36 -43.14 -43.72
C ARG A 2 -34.86 -42.83 -43.76
N LYS A 3 -34.46 -41.56 -43.63
CA LYS A 3 -33.13 -41.18 -43.14
C LYS A 3 -33.33 -40.11 -42.08
N ILE A 4 -33.11 -40.51 -40.83
CA ILE A 4 -33.12 -39.67 -39.63
C ILE A 4 -31.70 -39.11 -39.50
N ALA A 5 -31.54 -37.78 -39.49
CA ALA A 5 -30.28 -37.14 -39.16
C ALA A 5 -30.31 -36.78 -37.66
N ILE A 6 -29.38 -37.38 -36.91
CA ILE A 6 -29.16 -37.18 -35.48
C ILE A 6 -28.26 -35.96 -35.33
N GLY A 7 -28.80 -34.84 -34.83
CA GLY A 7 -28.03 -33.66 -34.47
C GLY A 7 -27.52 -33.78 -33.03
N PHE A 8 -26.20 -33.83 -32.88
CA PHE A 8 -25.50 -33.79 -31.59
C PHE A 8 -25.76 -32.45 -30.88
N ILE A 9 -26.39 -32.50 -29.71
CA ILE A 9 -26.50 -31.36 -28.80
C ILE A 9 -25.20 -31.30 -28.00
N VAL A 10 -24.36 -30.30 -28.29
CA VAL A 10 -23.14 -30.01 -27.51
C VAL A 10 -23.58 -29.27 -26.25
N PHE A 11 -23.45 -29.94 -25.11
CA PHE A 11 -23.71 -29.38 -23.78
C PHE A 11 -22.57 -28.43 -23.41
N LEU A 12 -22.81 -27.13 -23.52
CA LEU A 12 -21.85 -26.09 -23.15
C LEU A 12 -21.79 -26.00 -21.61
N LEU A 13 -20.81 -26.66 -21.00
CA LEU A 13 -20.46 -26.48 -19.59
C LEU A 13 -19.79 -25.12 -19.43
N CYS A 14 -20.54 -24.12 -18.95
CA CYS A 14 -19.98 -22.87 -18.46
C CYS A 14 -19.13 -23.17 -17.21
N ILE A 15 -17.84 -23.43 -17.42
CA ILE A 15 -16.86 -23.39 -16.33
C ILE A 15 -16.68 -21.91 -16.00
N SER A 16 -17.38 -21.44 -14.97
CA SER A 16 -17.09 -20.17 -14.33
C SER A 16 -15.72 -20.30 -13.67
N ILE A 17 -14.68 -19.92 -14.40
CA ILE A 17 -13.37 -19.69 -13.83
C ILE A 17 -13.52 -18.41 -13.00
N ALA A 18 -13.60 -18.56 -11.67
CA ALA A 18 -13.33 -17.44 -10.79
C ALA A 18 -11.84 -17.14 -10.92
N SER A 19 -11.48 -16.23 -11.81
CA SER A 19 -10.13 -15.67 -11.84
C SER A 19 -9.94 -14.93 -10.53
N ALA A 20 -9.24 -15.54 -9.57
CA ALA A 20 -8.58 -14.76 -8.53
C ALA A 20 -7.66 -13.79 -9.26
N SER A 21 -8.00 -12.50 -9.27
CA SER A 21 -7.14 -11.50 -9.91
C SER A 21 -5.80 -11.55 -9.18
N GLN A 22 -4.76 -11.99 -9.88
CA GLN A 22 -3.41 -11.66 -9.43
C GLN A 22 -3.37 -10.14 -9.38
N ALA A 23 -3.15 -9.58 -8.18
CA ALA A 23 -2.85 -8.15 -8.07
C ALA A 23 -1.73 -7.86 -9.05
N ASP A 24 -1.98 -6.93 -9.97
CA ASP A 24 -1.02 -6.56 -10.99
C ASP A 24 0.26 -6.13 -10.26
N LYS A 25 1.36 -6.85 -10.47
CA LYS A 25 2.64 -6.52 -9.80
C LYS A 25 3.21 -5.20 -10.29
N ASN A 26 2.69 -4.69 -11.41
CA ASN A 26 2.93 -3.35 -11.90
C ASN A 26 1.91 -2.43 -11.26
N THR A 27 2.38 -1.51 -10.44
CA THR A 27 1.54 -0.41 -9.94
C THR A 27 1.22 0.55 -11.09
N ASP A 28 0.11 1.30 -11.01
CA ASP A 28 -0.28 2.29 -12.04
C ASP A 28 0.81 3.33 -12.36
N ASP A 29 1.78 3.47 -11.47
CA ASP A 29 2.95 4.35 -11.57
C ASP A 29 4.24 3.63 -12.03
N GLY A 30 4.14 2.40 -12.54
CA GLY A 30 5.23 1.70 -13.23
C GLY A 30 6.26 1.01 -12.33
N PHE A 31 5.97 0.80 -11.05
CA PHE A 31 6.87 0.09 -10.12
C PHE A 31 6.47 -1.37 -9.98
N VAL A 32 7.48 -2.21 -9.74
CA VAL A 32 7.28 -3.62 -9.43
C VAL A 32 7.11 -3.78 -7.93
N LEU A 33 5.94 -4.24 -7.50
CA LEU A 33 5.69 -4.68 -6.14
C LEU A 33 6.30 -6.06 -5.90
N ILE A 34 7.03 -6.17 -4.79
CA ILE A 34 7.46 -7.44 -4.23
C ILE A 34 6.55 -7.74 -3.05
N ASP A 35 6.05 -8.98 -2.99
CA ASP A 35 5.24 -9.40 -1.86
C ASP A 35 6.12 -9.37 -0.60
N ALA A 36 5.78 -8.51 0.36
CA ALA A 36 6.55 -8.31 1.59
C ALA A 36 6.89 -9.64 2.29
N LYS A 37 5.98 -10.62 2.22
CA LYS A 37 6.17 -11.94 2.85
C LYS A 37 7.30 -12.76 2.20
N ASP A 38 7.56 -12.55 0.91
CA ASP A 38 8.65 -13.23 0.19
C ASP A 38 10.01 -12.74 0.68
N LEU A 39 10.05 -11.56 1.30
CA LEU A 39 11.21 -10.97 1.98
C LEU A 39 11.18 -11.18 3.51
N GLY A 40 10.20 -11.91 4.04
CA GLY A 40 10.04 -12.19 5.47
C GLY A 40 9.36 -11.07 6.27
N TYR A 41 8.85 -10.03 5.61
CA TYR A 41 8.13 -8.94 6.26
C TYR A 41 6.64 -9.23 6.41
N LYS A 42 6.07 -8.77 7.53
CA LYS A 42 4.63 -8.66 7.75
C LYS A 42 4.27 -7.20 7.98
N VAL A 43 3.58 -6.61 7.01
CA VAL A 43 3.06 -5.24 7.12
C VAL A 43 1.67 -5.25 7.74
N VAL A 44 1.46 -4.44 8.78
CA VAL A 44 0.24 -4.42 9.59
C VAL A 44 -0.25 -2.98 9.71
N PRO A 45 -1.35 -2.61 9.02
CA PRO A 45 -2.03 -1.35 9.29
C PRO A 45 -2.57 -1.30 10.72
N VAL A 46 -2.50 -0.12 11.33
CA VAL A 46 -2.92 0.12 12.69
C VAL A 46 -4.04 1.12 12.67
N LYS A 47 -5.18 0.75 13.24
CA LYS A 47 -6.29 1.68 13.43
C LYS A 47 -5.84 2.84 14.31
N SER A 48 -5.93 4.05 13.79
CA SER A 48 -5.68 5.24 14.59
C SER A 48 -6.88 5.49 15.51
N ASP A 49 -6.68 5.51 16.83
CA ASP A 49 -7.72 5.89 17.78
C ASP A 49 -8.06 7.38 17.57
N ASP A 50 -9.27 7.62 17.08
CA ASP A 50 -9.81 8.83 16.46
C ASP A 50 -10.04 10.01 17.44
N GLY A 51 -9.46 9.95 18.65
CA GLY A 51 -9.77 10.87 19.76
C GLY A 51 -8.73 11.92 20.12
N GLY A 52 -7.53 11.88 19.53
CA GLY A 52 -6.43 12.77 19.91
C GLY A 52 -6.27 13.95 18.95
N ILE A 53 -6.56 15.17 19.40
CA ILE A 53 -6.01 16.38 18.77
C ILE A 53 -4.50 16.33 19.01
N SER A 54 -3.75 15.76 18.06
CA SER A 54 -2.29 15.79 18.08
C SER A 54 -1.83 17.05 17.37
N ILE A 55 -0.93 17.81 17.99
CA ILE A 55 -0.19 18.85 17.29
C ILE A 55 0.65 18.13 16.23
N MET A 56 0.32 18.32 14.96
CA MET A 56 1.07 17.76 13.85
C MET A 56 2.31 18.61 13.62
N SER A 57 3.50 18.01 13.76
CA SER A 57 4.73 18.63 13.27
C SER A 57 4.74 18.49 11.74
N ILE A 58 4.62 19.59 11.00
CA ILE A 58 4.69 19.55 9.55
C ILE A 58 6.11 19.14 9.14
N THR A 59 6.22 17.99 8.47
CA THR A 59 7.46 17.52 7.88
C THR A 59 7.66 18.15 6.50
N ASP A 60 6.59 18.21 5.70
CA ASP A 60 6.64 18.68 4.30
C ASP A 60 5.22 19.02 3.78
N THR A 61 5.15 19.51 2.54
CA THR A 61 3.91 19.81 1.81
C THR A 61 3.84 19.06 0.50
N ILE A 62 2.65 18.81 -0.04
CA ILE A 62 2.47 18.10 -1.31
C ILE A 62 1.30 18.64 -2.12
N THR A 63 1.45 18.62 -3.44
CA THR A 63 0.41 19.01 -4.41
C THR A 63 -0.05 17.82 -5.27
N GLN A 64 -1.09 18.01 -6.08
CA GLN A 64 -1.62 16.96 -6.96
C GLN A 64 -0.54 16.36 -7.87
N GLY A 65 -0.36 15.04 -7.79
CA GLY A 65 0.58 14.29 -8.63
C GLY A 65 2.05 14.44 -8.23
N GLU A 66 2.36 15.21 -7.19
CA GLU A 66 3.71 15.37 -6.68
C GLU A 66 4.17 14.12 -5.91
N THR A 67 5.48 13.94 -5.81
CA THR A 67 6.11 12.85 -5.08
C THR A 67 7.24 13.37 -4.20
N ASN A 68 7.18 13.07 -2.90
CA ASN A 68 8.23 13.37 -1.94
C ASN A 68 8.81 12.08 -1.37
N TRP A 69 10.12 12.07 -1.11
CA TRP A 69 10.85 10.92 -0.59
C TRP A 69 11.39 11.21 0.80
N HIS A 70 11.13 10.29 1.73
CA HIS A 70 11.57 10.38 3.13
C HIS A 70 12.38 9.14 3.51
N GLY A 71 13.42 9.33 4.32
CA GLY A 71 14.31 8.25 4.75
C GLY A 71 14.20 7.99 6.25
N LYS A 72 14.11 6.72 6.64
CA LYS A 72 14.13 6.27 8.04
C LYS A 72 15.26 5.27 8.25
N TYR A 73 16.32 5.71 8.95
CA TYR A 73 17.49 4.87 9.19
C TYR A 73 17.26 3.89 10.36
N VAL A 74 17.51 2.60 10.10
CA VAL A 74 17.53 1.52 11.10
C VAL A 74 18.99 1.12 11.32
N GLY A 75 19.57 1.59 12.42
CA GLY A 75 21.00 1.38 12.73
C GLY A 75 21.30 0.21 13.68
N SER A 76 20.27 -0.41 14.25
CA SER A 76 20.41 -1.50 15.22
C SER A 76 19.31 -2.53 15.01
N TYR A 77 19.52 -3.73 15.56
CA TYR A 77 18.51 -4.79 15.53
C TYR A 77 17.20 -4.31 16.17
N THR A 78 16.10 -4.48 15.43
CA THR A 78 14.72 -4.32 15.88
C THR A 78 13.86 -5.29 15.07
N GLU A 79 12.80 -5.83 15.64
CA GLU A 79 11.87 -6.71 14.94
C GLU A 79 10.68 -5.95 14.34
N SER A 80 10.57 -4.65 14.64
CA SER A 80 9.46 -3.81 14.21
C SER A 80 9.91 -2.42 13.80
N LEU A 81 9.32 -1.92 12.72
CA LEU A 81 9.48 -0.58 12.19
C LEU A 81 8.11 0.08 12.03
N LYS A 82 7.86 1.18 12.76
CA LYS A 82 6.67 2.01 12.58
C LYS A 82 6.87 3.04 11.46
N VAL A 83 5.86 3.19 10.61
CA VAL A 83 5.69 4.30 9.67
C VAL A 83 4.33 4.95 9.94
N ASP A 84 4.28 6.28 9.94
CA ASP A 84 3.12 7.06 10.37
C ASP A 84 3.00 8.30 9.49
N LEU A 85 2.31 8.17 8.35
CA LEU A 85 2.00 9.30 7.49
C LEU A 85 0.68 9.90 7.96
N ASN A 86 0.68 11.19 8.31
CA ASN A 86 -0.51 11.87 8.82
C ASN A 86 -0.63 13.25 8.16
N TRP A 87 -1.77 13.52 7.55
CA TRP A 87 -2.19 14.84 7.04
C TRP A 87 -3.46 15.34 7.74
N GLY A 88 -4.19 14.46 8.43
CA GLY A 88 -5.24 14.78 9.40
C GLY A 88 -6.55 15.33 8.79
N ASP A 89 -6.53 15.68 7.50
CA ASP A 89 -7.68 16.07 6.72
C ASP A 89 -8.16 14.89 5.85
N THR A 90 -9.45 14.84 5.53
CA THR A 90 -10.03 13.77 4.69
C THR A 90 -10.56 14.29 3.36
N SER A 91 -10.34 15.58 3.08
CA SER A 91 -10.64 16.18 1.77
C SER A 91 -9.64 15.74 0.72
N ASP A 92 -8.39 15.56 1.15
CA ASP A 92 -7.30 15.12 0.31
C ASP A 92 -6.93 13.66 0.59
N SER A 93 -6.26 13.04 -0.38
CA SER A 93 -5.83 11.66 -0.33
C SER A 93 -4.38 11.53 -0.76
N LEU A 94 -3.57 10.99 0.14
CA LEU A 94 -2.18 10.65 -0.11
C LEU A 94 -2.02 9.14 -0.27
N LYS A 95 -1.02 8.74 -1.06
CA LYS A 95 -0.60 7.34 -1.22
C LYS A 95 0.81 7.16 -0.72
N LEU A 96 1.02 6.17 0.15
CA LEU A 96 2.31 5.85 0.73
C LEU A 96 2.88 4.59 0.06
N TYR A 97 4.13 4.62 -0.38
CA TYR A 97 4.89 3.45 -0.77
C TYR A 97 6.05 3.22 0.18
N ILE A 98 6.32 1.97 0.50
CA ILE A 98 7.41 1.56 1.39
C ILE A 98 8.45 0.79 0.60
N TYR A 99 9.70 1.20 0.75
CA TYR A 99 10.86 0.51 0.21
C TYR A 99 11.79 0.09 1.33
N ASP A 100 12.26 -1.16 1.26
CA ASP A 100 13.33 -1.64 2.13
C ASP A 100 14.69 -1.02 1.74
N PRO A 101 15.74 -1.19 2.56
CA PRO A 101 17.09 -0.70 2.25
C PRO A 101 17.72 -1.30 0.99
N SER A 102 17.19 -2.44 0.51
CA SER A 102 17.57 -3.10 -0.74
C SER A 102 16.78 -2.59 -1.96
N ASP A 103 16.03 -1.50 -1.81
CA ASP A 103 15.22 -0.84 -2.84
C ASP A 103 14.04 -1.65 -3.38
N ASN A 104 13.60 -2.68 -2.65
CA ASN A 104 12.39 -3.43 -2.98
C ASN A 104 11.16 -2.64 -2.53
N CYS A 105 10.20 -2.39 -3.44
CA CYS A 105 8.90 -1.86 -3.05
C CYS A 105 8.06 -2.97 -2.43
N ILE A 106 7.87 -2.93 -1.11
CA ILE A 106 7.21 -4.01 -0.36
C ILE A 106 5.71 -3.76 -0.12
N GLY A 107 5.20 -2.61 -0.57
CA GLY A 107 3.79 -2.29 -0.47
C GLY A 107 3.47 -0.83 -0.77
N TYR A 108 2.21 -0.58 -1.10
CA TYR A 108 1.60 0.74 -1.10
C TYR A 108 0.32 0.75 -0.27
N PHE A 109 -0.03 1.91 0.27
CA PHE A 109 -1.13 2.06 1.22
C PHE A 109 -1.87 3.37 0.95
N TYR A 110 -3.19 3.32 1.18
CA TYR A 110 -4.08 4.47 1.26
C TYR A 110 -4.60 4.57 2.70
N ASP A 111 -5.23 5.69 3.04
CA ASP A 111 -5.90 5.94 4.33
C ASP A 111 -6.76 4.74 4.78
N SER A 112 -7.51 4.15 3.83
CA SER A 112 -8.38 3.00 4.05
C SER A 112 -7.69 1.70 4.49
N ALA A 113 -6.37 1.64 4.56
CA ALA A 113 -5.61 0.43 4.90
C ALA A 113 -5.96 -0.12 6.29
N ASP A 114 -6.32 0.74 7.24
CA ASP A 114 -6.74 0.34 8.60
C ASP A 114 -8.27 0.14 8.75
N GLY A 115 -9.02 0.30 7.65
CA GLY A 115 -10.47 0.24 7.61
C GLY A 115 -11.18 1.57 7.90
N SER A 116 -10.44 2.68 8.04
CA SER A 116 -10.97 4.02 8.32
C SER A 116 -10.48 5.03 7.27
N ILE A 117 -11.18 6.16 7.14
CA ILE A 117 -10.72 7.32 6.37
C ILE A 117 -10.61 8.46 7.37
N ASN A 118 -9.39 8.78 7.81
CA ASN A 118 -9.12 9.74 8.87
C ASN A 118 -7.88 10.63 8.60
N GLY A 119 -7.38 10.62 7.37
CA GLY A 119 -6.22 11.42 6.98
C GLY A 119 -4.90 10.86 7.48
N ARG A 120 -4.81 9.54 7.72
CA ARG A 120 -3.64 8.94 8.36
C ARG A 120 -3.40 7.48 8.00
N ILE A 121 -2.16 7.18 7.62
CA ILE A 121 -1.68 5.82 7.38
C ILE A 121 -0.64 5.47 8.45
N THR A 122 -1.02 4.63 9.41
CA THR A 122 -0.08 4.06 10.38
C THR A 122 0.13 2.57 10.12
N LEU A 123 1.39 2.15 10.00
CA LEU A 123 1.78 0.78 9.72
C LEU A 123 2.90 0.31 10.66
N TYR A 124 2.88 -0.96 11.01
CA TYR A 124 4.07 -1.68 11.48
C TYR A 124 4.56 -2.65 10.41
N ILE A 125 5.85 -2.56 10.08
CA ILE A 125 6.57 -3.57 9.30
C ILE A 125 7.29 -4.44 10.32
N ASN A 126 7.00 -5.74 10.33
CA ASN A 126 7.56 -6.68 11.30
C ASN A 126 8.35 -7.78 10.61
N ASN A 127 9.45 -8.20 11.22
CA ASN A 127 10.19 -9.39 10.82
C ASN A 127 10.81 -10.01 12.08
N ASN A 128 10.44 -11.26 12.38
CA ASN A 128 10.92 -11.97 13.57
C ASN A 128 12.43 -12.27 13.53
N ASN A 129 13.05 -12.19 12.35
CA ASN A 129 14.50 -12.32 12.19
C ASN A 129 15.22 -10.96 12.23
N GLY A 130 14.49 -9.87 12.52
CA GLY A 130 14.95 -8.50 12.48
C GLY A 130 14.58 -7.78 11.19
N ILE A 131 14.28 -6.50 11.32
CA ILE A 131 14.14 -5.54 10.22
C ILE A 131 15.51 -5.29 9.63
N GLU A 132 15.59 -5.25 8.30
CA GLU A 132 16.82 -4.94 7.58
C GLU A 132 17.40 -3.58 8.02
N GLN A 133 18.68 -3.59 8.33
CA GLN A 133 19.41 -2.39 8.71
C GLN A 133 19.72 -1.55 7.47
N GLY A 134 19.68 -0.24 7.63
CA GLY A 134 19.86 0.72 6.53
C GLY A 134 18.72 1.72 6.45
N THR A 135 18.70 2.47 5.35
CA THR A 135 17.69 3.51 5.13
C THR A 135 16.48 2.93 4.43
N TRP A 136 15.40 2.78 5.19
CA TRP A 136 14.07 2.52 4.63
C TRP A 136 13.55 3.80 3.98
N ARG A 137 12.93 3.68 2.79
CA ARG A 137 12.44 4.85 2.05
C ARG A 137 10.93 4.84 1.98
N CYS A 138 10.32 5.96 2.33
CA CYS A 138 8.90 6.21 2.21
C CYS A 138 8.69 7.21 1.06
N ARG A 139 7.86 6.82 0.09
CA ARG A 139 7.45 7.72 -0.98
C ARG A 139 6.01 8.14 -0.74
N VAL A 140 5.79 9.43 -0.56
CA VAL A 140 4.46 10.04 -0.43
C VAL A 140 4.07 10.60 -1.80
N TYR A 141 2.90 10.20 -2.29
CA TYR A 141 2.36 10.64 -3.57
C TYR A 141 1.04 11.39 -3.35
N GLY A 142 0.92 12.59 -3.92
CA GLY A 142 -0.30 13.40 -3.88
C GLY A 142 -1.36 12.81 -4.81
N TYR A 143 -2.09 11.81 -4.32
CA TYR A 143 -2.99 11.00 -5.15
C TYR A 143 -4.22 11.78 -5.60
N SER A 144 -4.90 12.45 -4.67
CA SER A 144 -6.00 13.38 -4.94
C SER A 144 -5.87 14.54 -3.97
N VAL A 145 -5.33 15.67 -4.44
CA VAL A 145 -5.01 16.83 -3.58
C VAL A 145 -5.54 18.10 -4.21
N SER A 146 -6.33 18.87 -3.48
CA SER A 146 -6.83 20.18 -3.92
C SER A 146 -5.95 21.30 -3.37
N GLY A 147 -5.03 21.80 -4.18
CA GLY A 147 -4.10 22.87 -3.77
C GLY A 147 -2.84 22.28 -3.15
N THR A 148 -2.59 22.59 -1.89
CA THR A 148 -1.41 22.14 -1.14
C THR A 148 -1.86 21.54 0.18
N GLU A 149 -1.38 20.33 0.46
CA GLU A 149 -1.62 19.61 1.70
C GLU A 149 -0.34 19.55 2.54
N ASP A 150 -0.47 19.79 3.85
CA ASP A 150 0.60 19.65 4.82
C ASP A 150 0.56 18.24 5.43
N TYR A 151 1.73 17.63 5.66
CA TYR A 151 1.76 16.31 6.30
C TYR A 151 2.99 16.11 7.18
N SER A 152 2.93 15.04 7.97
CA SER A 152 4.00 14.53 8.82
C SER A 152 4.29 13.07 8.51
N ILE A 153 5.55 12.65 8.65
CA ILE A 153 6.03 11.28 8.42
C ILE A 153 7.30 10.98 9.20
#